data_AF-A0A3N2N0A9-F1
#
_entry.id   AF-A0A3N2N0A9-F1
#
_cell.length_a   1.000
_cell.length_b   1.000
_cell.length_c   1.000
_cell.angle_alpha   90.00
_cell.angle_beta   90.00
_cell.angle_gamma   90.00
#
_symmetry.space_group_name_H-M   'P 1'
#
loop_
_entity.id
_entity.type
_entity.pdbx_description
1 polymer ?
#
loop_
_entity_poly.entity_id
_entity_poly.type
_entity_poly.pdbx_seq_one_letter_code
_entity_poly.pdbx_strand_id
1 'polypeptide(L)'
;MGSNNTRNLSPRQKMINLMYIVLTAMLALSVSSDVLDGFGQVDEGLSRSNANVESRNAVLLDRLEAVASQNPEKGGAWRDKAVEIHSMTGSLYALIDTLKLAIAVEADGEDADPGNLRHPENREASSVVMVTAPDARGKELRKAIERYREQVTALVSDSVKRDNLQRTLSTDPMLRDGALAKRPWEEALFLSKPAVASVTMLTKLQNDLLYAEGEVLVALLANVDAGDVRVNELRAFVIPSSRNVMRGASYRADIVLAAVDTTQRPRVYIDGRRLDNDRGVLEIDASATGAFSYSGYIELPHHDGTVTRHDFESSYNVIEPGATVSAKMMNVLYAGIDNPLGISVPGVPQSSVSATMTNGSLSRHGDEWIARPDRIGEPAVVTVTADIDGSRRQVASTGFMVRRLPDPAPYITIIDQAGNKVRYRGSKPIAKSQLMQAQGVEAAIDDNLLDVNYRVLGFETLFFDSMGNAMPELSDGPRFSSRQREAFKRLSRGKRFFISRVRAVGPDGVERDISPMEVIVN
;
A
#
# COMPACT_ATOMS: atom_id res chain seq x y z
N MET A 1 53.98 15.04 -89.29
CA MET A 1 53.90 15.71 -90.60
C MET A 1 52.53 16.37 -90.71
N GLY A 2 52.47 17.67 -90.91
CA GLY A 2 51.23 18.44 -90.96
C GLY A 2 51.48 19.93 -90.75
N SER A 3 52.24 20.50 -91.69
CA SER A 3 52.62 21.90 -91.77
C SER A 3 51.41 22.85 -91.78
N ASN A 4 51.60 24.02 -91.16
CA ASN A 4 50.94 25.29 -91.45
C ASN A 4 50.09 25.32 -92.74
N ASN A 5 48.77 25.51 -92.60
CA ASN A 5 47.99 26.13 -93.66
C ASN A 5 46.77 26.93 -93.15
N THR A 6 46.95 27.78 -92.15
CA THR A 6 45.91 28.74 -91.71
C THR A 6 45.94 30.06 -92.49
N ARG A 7 46.85 30.22 -93.46
CA ARG A 7 47.02 31.49 -94.18
C ARG A 7 46.08 31.72 -95.37
N ASN A 8 45.41 30.69 -95.89
CA ASN A 8 44.50 30.81 -97.05
C ASN A 8 43.14 30.10 -96.85
N LEU A 9 42.55 30.16 -95.65
CA LEU A 9 41.13 29.82 -95.50
C LEU A 9 40.29 31.02 -95.92
N SER A 10 39.35 30.81 -96.85
CA SER A 10 38.42 31.86 -97.26
C SER A 10 37.66 32.39 -96.04
N PRO A 11 37.26 33.68 -95.99
CA PRO A 11 36.49 34.25 -94.87
C PRO A 11 35.27 33.40 -94.51
N ARG A 12 34.63 32.77 -95.51
CA ARG A 12 33.53 31.82 -95.34
C ARG A 12 33.94 30.56 -94.55
N GLN A 13 35.07 29.94 -94.85
CA GLN A 13 35.55 28.77 -94.10
C GLN A 13 36.01 29.11 -92.68
N LYS A 14 36.56 30.32 -92.46
CA LYS A 14 36.86 30.79 -91.11
C LYS A 14 35.59 30.99 -90.28
N MET A 15 34.53 31.55 -90.89
CA MET A 15 33.22 31.67 -90.24
C MET A 15 32.59 30.30 -89.96
N ILE A 16 32.67 29.35 -90.89
CA ILE A 16 32.15 27.98 -90.68
C ILE A 16 32.91 27.27 -89.56
N ASN A 17 34.24 27.37 -89.53
CA ASN A 17 35.04 26.76 -88.46
C ASN A 17 34.80 27.43 -87.10
N LEU A 18 34.64 28.75 -87.07
CA LEU A 18 34.26 29.46 -85.84
C LEU A 18 32.88 29.03 -85.36
N MET A 19 31.91 28.91 -86.28
CA MET A 19 30.56 28.44 -85.97
C MET A 19 30.57 26.99 -85.46
N TYR A 20 31.40 26.11 -86.04
CA TYR A 20 31.56 24.73 -85.57
C TYR A 20 32.19 24.66 -84.18
N ILE A 21 33.20 25.49 -83.88
CA ILE A 21 33.79 25.59 -82.54
C ILE A 21 32.77 26.13 -81.55
N VAL A 22 32.01 27.18 -81.91
CA VAL A 22 30.97 27.75 -81.06
C VAL A 22 29.84 26.74 -80.82
N LEU A 23 29.38 26.02 -81.84
CA LEU A 23 28.36 24.97 -81.71
C LEU A 23 28.86 23.80 -80.85
N THR A 24 30.09 23.34 -81.06
CA THR A 24 30.69 22.26 -80.27
C THR A 24 30.91 22.68 -78.82
N ALA A 25 31.32 23.94 -78.59
CA ALA A 25 31.45 24.51 -77.26
C ALA A 25 30.08 24.68 -76.57
N MET A 26 29.04 25.10 -77.31
CA MET A 26 27.66 25.19 -76.81
C MET A 26 27.10 23.81 -76.44
N LEU A 27 27.28 22.80 -77.29
CA LEU A 27 26.90 21.42 -76.99
C LEU A 27 27.70 20.82 -75.82
N ALA A 28 28.96 21.22 -75.65
CA ALA A 28 29.76 20.82 -74.50
C ALA A 28 29.40 21.56 -73.19
N LEU A 29 28.77 22.74 -73.28
CA LEU A 29 28.29 23.55 -72.16
C LEU A 29 26.88 23.18 -71.71
N SER A 30 26.08 22.55 -72.59
CA SER A 30 24.80 21.93 -72.23
C SER A 30 25.03 20.68 -71.37
N VAL A 31 24.13 20.45 -70.42
CA VAL A 31 24.17 19.27 -69.56
C VAL A 31 23.79 18.05 -70.42
N SER A 32 24.44 16.90 -70.20
CA SER A 32 24.10 15.65 -70.88
C SER A 32 22.63 15.27 -70.65
N SER A 33 21.94 14.78 -71.69
CA SER A 33 20.54 14.30 -71.58
C SER A 33 20.38 13.26 -70.49
N ASP A 34 21.32 12.31 -70.39
CA ASP A 34 21.28 11.23 -69.38
C ASP A 34 21.34 11.77 -67.94
N VAL A 35 21.99 12.93 -67.73
CA VAL A 35 22.06 13.57 -66.41
C VAL A 35 20.74 14.27 -66.07
N LEU A 36 20.06 14.85 -67.07
CA LEU A 36 18.75 15.48 -66.90
C LEU A 36 17.67 14.42 -66.65
N ASP A 37 17.70 13.30 -67.37
CA ASP A 37 16.83 12.14 -67.12
C ASP A 37 17.06 11.57 -65.71
N GLY A 38 18.31 11.55 -65.25
CA GLY A 38 18.65 11.18 -63.88
C GLY A 38 17.98 12.06 -62.81
N PHE A 39 17.83 13.37 -63.06
CA PHE A 39 17.07 14.24 -62.15
C PHE A 39 15.57 13.90 -62.16
N GLY A 40 14.99 13.61 -63.32
CA GLY A 40 13.60 13.16 -63.43
C GLY A 40 13.33 11.88 -62.63
N GLN A 41 14.23 10.89 -62.69
CA GLN A 41 14.11 9.66 -61.89
C GLN A 41 14.19 9.91 -60.38
N VAL A 42 15.06 10.86 -59.96
CA VAL A 42 15.15 11.26 -58.55
C VAL A 42 13.88 11.96 -58.11
N ASP A 43 13.32 12.86 -58.92
CA ASP A 43 12.07 13.57 -58.64
C ASP A 43 10.89 12.61 -58.49
N GLU A 44 10.77 11.62 -59.38
CA GLU A 44 9.74 10.58 -59.28
C GLU A 44 9.91 9.74 -58.00
N GLY A 45 11.15 9.38 -57.67
CA GLY A 45 11.50 8.68 -56.44
C GLY A 45 11.13 9.46 -55.18
N LEU A 46 11.41 10.77 -55.16
CA LEU A 46 11.04 11.68 -54.07
C LEU A 46 9.52 11.86 -53.99
N SER A 47 8.83 11.96 -55.11
CA SER A 47 7.36 12.06 -55.16
C SER A 47 6.69 10.82 -54.57
N ARG A 48 7.18 9.61 -54.90
CA ARG A 48 6.73 8.37 -54.25
C ARG A 48 7.05 8.35 -52.75
N SER A 49 8.22 8.84 -52.36
CA SER A 49 8.59 8.97 -50.93
C SER A 49 7.64 9.91 -50.20
N ASN A 50 7.29 11.05 -50.81
CA ASN A 50 6.35 12.03 -50.25
C ASN A 50 4.99 11.40 -49.99
N ALA A 51 4.42 10.68 -50.96
CA ALA A 51 3.13 9.99 -50.79
C ALA A 51 3.16 8.96 -49.62
N ASN A 52 4.28 8.25 -49.46
CA ASN A 52 4.45 7.30 -48.36
C ASN A 52 4.55 7.99 -46.99
N VAL A 53 5.30 9.10 -46.90
CA VAL A 53 5.43 9.87 -45.65
C VAL A 53 4.12 10.55 -45.30
N GLU A 54 3.41 11.10 -46.28
CA GLU A 54 2.08 11.69 -46.11
C GLU A 54 1.08 10.66 -45.55
N SER A 55 1.03 9.46 -46.12
CA SER A 55 0.19 8.37 -45.59
C SER A 55 0.57 7.98 -44.16
N ARG A 56 1.87 7.94 -43.84
CA ARG A 56 2.34 7.71 -42.47
C ARG A 56 1.90 8.83 -41.52
N ASN A 57 2.00 10.09 -41.93
CA ASN A 57 1.62 11.23 -41.11
C ASN A 57 0.10 11.24 -40.85
N ALA A 58 -0.71 10.90 -41.86
CA ALA A 58 -2.16 10.74 -41.68
C ALA A 58 -2.48 9.70 -40.59
N VAL A 59 -1.81 8.55 -40.58
CA VAL A 59 -1.99 7.54 -39.53
C VAL A 59 -1.59 8.06 -38.14
N LEU A 60 -0.56 8.89 -38.03
CA LEU A 60 -0.16 9.49 -36.75
C LEU A 60 -1.20 10.52 -36.27
N LEU A 61 -1.75 11.30 -37.19
CA LEU A 61 -2.81 12.25 -36.89
C LEU A 61 -4.10 11.54 -36.45
N ASP A 62 -4.52 10.50 -37.15
CA ASP A 62 -5.68 9.67 -36.78
C ASP A 62 -5.53 9.06 -35.38
N ARG A 63 -4.31 8.65 -35.01
CA ARG A 63 -4.02 8.16 -33.65
C ARG A 63 -4.19 9.26 -32.60
N LEU A 64 -3.70 10.48 -32.87
CA LEU A 64 -3.88 11.63 -31.98
C LEU A 64 -5.37 11.99 -31.82
N GLU A 65 -6.14 11.95 -32.91
CA GLU A 65 -7.59 12.16 -32.87
C GLU A 65 -8.30 11.07 -32.06
N ALA A 66 -7.92 9.81 -32.24
CA ALA A 66 -8.48 8.71 -31.45
C ALA A 66 -8.21 8.90 -29.95
N VAL A 67 -6.99 9.26 -29.57
CA VAL A 67 -6.64 9.52 -28.17
C VAL A 67 -7.41 10.72 -27.61
N ALA A 68 -7.52 11.81 -28.38
CA ALA A 68 -8.30 12.98 -27.98
C ALA A 68 -9.81 12.68 -27.86
N SER A 69 -10.36 11.80 -28.69
CA SER A 69 -11.76 11.38 -28.60
C SER A 69 -12.06 10.53 -27.36
N GLN A 70 -11.09 9.69 -26.95
CA GLN A 70 -11.22 8.84 -25.77
C GLN A 70 -10.98 9.63 -24.47
N ASN A 71 -10.06 10.60 -24.51
CA ASN A 71 -9.74 11.45 -23.37
C ASN A 71 -9.53 12.91 -23.81
N PRO A 72 -10.61 13.71 -23.89
CA PRO A 72 -10.56 15.09 -24.37
C PRO A 72 -9.70 16.02 -23.51
N GLU A 73 -9.71 15.84 -22.19
CA GLU A 73 -8.93 16.66 -21.25
C GLU A 73 -7.43 16.48 -21.46
N LYS A 74 -7.01 15.25 -21.77
CA LYS A 74 -5.59 14.90 -21.96
C LYS A 74 -5.11 15.11 -23.39
N GLY A 75 -5.90 14.69 -24.38
CA GLY A 75 -5.50 14.67 -25.79
C GLY A 75 -5.89 15.91 -26.59
N GLY A 76 -6.86 16.71 -26.14
CA GLY A 76 -7.42 17.83 -26.91
C GLY A 76 -6.37 18.88 -27.28
N ALA A 77 -5.60 19.38 -26.31
CA ALA A 77 -4.57 20.39 -26.55
C ALA A 77 -3.44 19.91 -27.49
N TRP A 78 -3.11 18.61 -27.46
CA TRP A 78 -2.09 18.03 -28.34
C TRP A 78 -2.61 17.80 -29.75
N ARG A 79 -3.88 17.41 -29.88
CA ARG A 79 -4.57 17.32 -31.18
C ARG A 79 -4.63 18.68 -31.86
N ASP A 80 -4.99 19.74 -31.13
CA ASP A 80 -5.09 21.09 -31.69
C ASP A 80 -3.75 21.57 -32.28
N LYS A 81 -2.65 21.32 -31.57
CA LYS A 81 -1.29 21.57 -32.07
C LYS A 81 -0.95 20.72 -33.30
N ALA A 82 -1.35 19.45 -33.31
CA ALA A 82 -1.11 18.57 -34.46
C ALA A 82 -1.84 19.04 -35.72
N VAL A 83 -3.10 19.46 -35.59
CA VAL A 83 -3.90 20.03 -36.68
C VAL A 83 -3.31 21.35 -37.17
N GLU A 84 -2.84 22.20 -36.27
CA GLU A 84 -2.15 23.45 -36.63
C GLU A 84 -0.91 23.18 -37.49
N ILE A 85 -0.03 22.28 -37.06
CA ILE A 85 1.17 21.89 -37.82
C ILE A 85 0.79 21.26 -39.16
N HIS A 86 -0.20 20.37 -39.20
CA HIS A 86 -0.67 19.76 -40.44
C HIS A 86 -1.16 20.81 -41.46
N SER A 87 -1.96 21.78 -41.00
CA SER A 87 -2.45 22.89 -41.82
C SER A 87 -1.31 23.76 -42.35
N MET A 88 -0.29 24.03 -41.54
CA MET A 88 0.89 24.79 -41.97
C MET A 88 1.73 24.05 -43.01
N THR A 89 1.96 22.75 -42.77
CA THR A 89 2.66 21.87 -43.72
C THR A 89 1.95 21.85 -45.06
N GLY A 90 0.62 21.65 -45.07
CA GLY A 90 -0.18 21.67 -46.29
C GLY A 90 -0.13 23.01 -47.02
N SER A 91 -0.18 24.13 -46.29
CA SER A 91 -0.06 25.47 -46.89
C SER A 91 1.29 25.70 -47.55
N LEU A 92 2.39 25.28 -46.91
CA LEU A 92 3.74 25.42 -47.44
C LEU A 92 4.01 24.43 -48.58
N TYR A 93 3.45 23.22 -48.51
CA TYR A 93 3.51 22.23 -49.58
C TYR A 93 2.82 22.75 -50.85
N ALA A 94 1.62 23.32 -50.71
CA ALA A 94 0.88 23.94 -51.80
C ALA A 94 1.65 25.14 -52.39
N LEU A 95 2.27 25.97 -51.55
CA LEU A 95 3.16 27.04 -52.03
C LEU A 95 4.27 26.46 -52.92
N ILE A 96 4.92 25.39 -52.48
CA ILE A 96 5.98 24.74 -53.26
C ILE A 96 5.45 24.20 -54.60
N ASP A 97 4.26 23.58 -54.63
CA ASP A 97 3.65 23.13 -55.89
C ASP A 97 3.40 24.29 -56.85
N THR A 98 2.93 25.45 -56.35
CA THR A 98 2.76 26.64 -57.20
C THR A 98 4.09 27.13 -57.78
N LEU A 99 5.19 26.99 -57.04
CA LEU A 99 6.52 27.38 -57.52
C LEU A 99 7.08 26.38 -58.53
N LYS A 100 6.85 25.08 -58.33
CA LYS A 100 7.20 24.03 -59.31
C LYS A 100 6.47 24.30 -60.63
N LEU A 101 5.18 24.60 -60.58
CA LEU A 101 4.38 24.96 -61.75
C LEU A 101 4.87 26.25 -62.42
N ALA A 102 5.14 27.30 -61.65
CA ALA A 102 5.66 28.56 -62.22
C ALA A 102 7.00 28.36 -62.94
N ILE A 103 7.92 27.56 -62.37
CA ILE A 103 9.20 27.22 -63.03
C ILE A 103 8.96 26.41 -64.31
N ALA A 104 8.03 25.47 -64.29
CA ALA A 104 7.69 24.67 -65.48
C ALA A 104 7.10 25.55 -66.59
N VAL A 105 6.17 26.45 -66.25
CA VAL A 105 5.54 27.38 -67.21
C VAL A 105 6.57 28.32 -67.83
N GLU A 106 7.49 28.85 -67.02
CA GLU A 106 8.58 29.69 -67.54
C GLU A 106 9.55 28.91 -68.44
N ALA A 107 9.69 27.59 -68.23
CA ALA A 107 10.55 26.74 -69.06
C ALA A 107 9.88 26.30 -70.37
N ASP A 108 8.60 25.93 -70.34
CA ASP A 108 7.92 25.20 -71.43
C ASP A 108 6.64 25.86 -71.98
N GLY A 109 6.14 26.93 -71.35
CA GLY A 109 4.92 27.65 -71.73
C GLY A 109 3.67 27.27 -70.92
N GLU A 110 2.49 27.73 -71.34
CA GLU A 110 1.24 27.63 -70.56
C GLU A 110 0.80 26.18 -70.23
N ASP A 111 1.10 25.22 -71.10
CA ASP A 111 0.74 23.80 -70.93
C ASP A 111 1.85 22.95 -70.24
N ALA A 112 2.71 23.59 -69.46
CA ALA A 112 3.84 22.92 -68.83
C ALA A 112 3.43 21.96 -67.71
N ASP A 113 4.11 20.82 -67.63
CA ASP A 113 3.98 19.84 -66.55
C ASP A 113 5.29 19.77 -65.74
N PRO A 114 5.28 20.13 -64.45
CA PRO A 114 6.45 20.02 -63.59
C PRO A 114 7.06 18.61 -63.53
N GLY A 115 6.25 17.55 -63.71
CA GLY A 115 6.73 16.17 -63.71
C GLY A 115 7.34 15.72 -65.03
N ASN A 116 7.16 16.48 -66.12
CA ASN A 116 7.62 16.13 -67.45
C ASN A 116 7.98 17.36 -68.28
N LEU A 117 9.12 17.98 -67.94
CA LEU A 117 9.62 19.18 -68.62
C LEU A 117 10.16 18.84 -70.02
N ARG A 118 9.81 19.67 -71.01
CA ARG A 118 10.31 19.59 -72.40
C ARG A 118 11.68 20.25 -72.56
N HIS A 119 11.97 21.31 -71.81
CA HIS A 119 13.26 22.00 -71.75
C HIS A 119 13.87 21.90 -70.34
N PRO A 120 14.19 20.69 -69.84
CA PRO A 120 14.70 20.47 -68.49
C PRO A 120 16.02 21.20 -68.21
N GLU A 121 16.81 21.52 -69.25
CA GLU A 121 18.09 22.22 -69.19
C GLU A 121 17.97 23.74 -69.02
N ASN A 122 16.77 24.32 -69.17
CA ASN A 122 16.54 25.77 -69.10
C ASN A 122 17.02 26.32 -67.75
N ARG A 123 18.03 27.19 -67.77
CA ARG A 123 18.66 27.76 -66.56
C ARG A 123 18.07 29.10 -66.14
N GLU A 124 17.31 29.72 -67.03
CA GLU A 124 16.70 31.03 -66.81
C GLU A 124 15.38 30.89 -66.05
N ALA A 125 14.59 29.85 -66.34
CA ALA A 125 13.27 29.66 -65.74
C ALA A 125 13.28 29.67 -64.20
N SER A 126 14.17 28.89 -63.58
CA SER A 126 14.36 28.87 -62.14
C SER A 126 14.86 30.20 -61.57
N SER A 127 15.72 30.90 -62.33
CA SER A 127 16.31 32.18 -61.92
C SER A 127 15.26 33.28 -61.92
N VAL A 128 14.41 33.34 -62.96
CA VAL A 128 13.32 34.32 -63.10
C VAL A 128 12.33 34.17 -61.95
N VAL A 129 11.76 32.97 -61.79
CA VAL A 129 10.70 32.72 -60.80
C VAL A 129 11.18 32.89 -59.36
N MET A 130 12.41 32.48 -59.05
CA MET A 130 12.87 32.41 -57.66
C MET A 130 13.73 33.60 -57.23
N VAL A 131 14.42 34.28 -58.15
CA VAL A 131 15.50 35.22 -57.79
C VAL A 131 15.42 36.57 -58.50
N THR A 132 15.26 36.60 -59.83
CA THR A 132 15.56 37.80 -60.63
C THR A 132 14.33 38.62 -61.01
N ALA A 133 13.13 38.03 -61.08
CA ALA A 133 11.91 38.78 -61.40
C ALA A 133 11.53 39.75 -60.26
N PRO A 134 10.85 40.88 -60.55
CA PRO A 134 10.37 41.81 -59.51
C PRO A 134 9.43 41.15 -58.48
N ASP A 135 8.70 40.12 -58.92
CA ASP A 135 7.78 39.29 -58.14
C ASP A 135 8.40 37.94 -57.74
N ALA A 136 9.72 37.80 -57.81
CA ALA A 136 10.44 36.59 -57.46
C ALA A 136 10.11 36.08 -56.05
N ARG A 137 9.77 34.80 -55.95
CA ARG A 137 9.15 34.20 -54.74
C ARG A 137 10.13 33.42 -53.87
N GLY A 138 11.42 33.36 -54.21
CA GLY A 138 12.42 32.59 -53.44
C GLY A 138 12.63 33.13 -52.01
N LYS A 139 12.60 34.46 -51.83
CA LYS A 139 12.66 35.10 -50.50
C LYS A 139 11.42 34.81 -49.66
N GLU A 140 10.25 34.75 -50.29
CA GLU A 140 8.98 34.41 -49.64
C GLU A 140 9.04 32.97 -49.13
N LEU A 141 9.42 32.03 -50.00
CA LEU A 141 9.59 30.62 -49.66
C LEU A 141 10.57 30.44 -48.49
N ARG A 142 11.74 31.09 -48.55
CA ARG A 142 12.74 31.04 -47.46
C ARG A 142 12.15 31.46 -46.12
N LYS A 143 11.47 32.62 -46.06
CA LYS A 143 10.84 33.11 -44.84
C LYS A 143 9.74 32.19 -44.34
N ALA A 144 8.98 31.57 -45.25
CA ALA A 144 7.95 30.61 -44.89
C ALA A 144 8.55 29.34 -44.23
N ILE A 145 9.66 28.82 -44.78
CA ILE A 145 10.41 27.70 -44.18
C ILE A 145 10.99 28.08 -42.82
N GLU A 146 11.57 29.29 -42.68
CA GLU A 146 12.12 29.77 -41.40
C GLU A 146 11.05 29.82 -40.30
N ARG A 147 9.88 30.38 -40.60
CA ARG A 147 8.74 30.41 -39.67
C ARG A 147 8.24 29.02 -39.32
N TYR A 148 8.09 28.16 -40.32
CA TYR A 148 7.67 26.77 -40.10
C TYR A 148 8.66 26.05 -39.17
N ARG A 149 9.96 26.15 -39.46
CA ARG A 149 11.04 25.58 -38.65
C ARG A 149 11.00 26.05 -37.20
N GLU A 150 10.81 27.35 -36.95
CA GLU A 150 10.70 27.89 -35.60
C GLU A 150 9.53 27.27 -34.82
N GLN A 151 8.38 27.11 -35.46
CA GLN A 151 7.20 26.54 -34.82
C GLN A 151 7.34 25.04 -34.55
N VAL A 152 7.81 24.25 -35.53
CA VAL A 152 7.98 22.79 -35.32
C VAL A 152 9.06 22.47 -34.29
N THR A 153 10.14 23.24 -34.25
CA THR A 153 11.24 23.00 -33.29
C THR A 153 10.87 23.38 -31.86
N ALA A 154 9.95 24.32 -31.67
CA ALA A 154 9.42 24.69 -30.36
C ALA A 154 8.56 23.57 -29.73
N LEU A 155 7.96 22.70 -30.55
CA LEU A 155 7.09 21.61 -30.09
C LEU A 155 7.83 20.32 -29.74
N VAL A 156 9.09 20.18 -30.16
CA VAL A 156 9.92 19.00 -29.90
C VAL A 156 10.81 19.26 -28.68
N SER A 157 10.67 18.45 -27.63
CA SER A 157 11.44 18.55 -26.37
C SER A 157 12.80 17.84 -26.42
N ASP A 158 12.92 16.77 -27.21
CA ASP A 158 14.17 16.04 -27.45
C ASP A 158 15.19 16.91 -28.21
N SER A 159 16.36 17.14 -27.60
CA SER A 159 17.40 18.00 -28.18
C SER A 159 18.00 17.46 -29.47
N VAL A 160 18.21 16.15 -29.57
CA VAL A 160 18.81 15.52 -30.75
C VAL A 160 17.86 15.61 -31.93
N LYS A 161 16.57 15.31 -31.69
CA LYS A 161 15.53 15.44 -32.73
C LYS A 161 15.36 16.89 -33.18
N ARG A 162 15.35 17.83 -32.23
CA ARG A 162 15.25 19.27 -32.54
C ARG A 162 16.42 19.75 -33.39
N ASP A 163 17.64 19.36 -33.03
CA ASP A 163 18.85 19.73 -33.79
C ASP A 163 18.82 19.15 -35.21
N ASN A 164 18.34 17.92 -35.38
CA ASN A 164 18.16 17.32 -36.70
C ASN A 164 17.15 18.09 -37.55
N LEU A 165 16.00 18.46 -36.99
CA LEU A 165 14.99 19.28 -37.69
C LEU A 165 15.55 20.66 -38.09
N GLN A 166 16.31 21.30 -37.21
CA GLN A 166 16.95 22.58 -37.51
C GLN A 166 17.93 22.50 -38.69
N ARG A 167 18.67 21.40 -38.80
CA ARG A 167 19.61 21.15 -39.90
C ARG A 167 18.90 20.80 -41.20
N THR A 168 17.90 19.93 -41.14
CA THR A 168 17.14 19.49 -42.32
C THR A 168 16.42 20.67 -43.00
N LEU A 169 15.82 21.57 -42.21
CA LEU A 169 15.12 22.75 -42.70
C LEU A 169 15.99 24.01 -42.70
N SER A 170 17.33 23.88 -42.70
CA SER A 170 18.21 25.05 -42.68
C SER A 170 18.13 25.82 -44.00
N THR A 171 17.94 27.14 -43.87
CA THR A 171 17.98 28.12 -44.96
C THR A 171 19.20 29.04 -44.85
N ASP A 172 20.26 28.57 -44.19
CA ASP A 172 21.45 29.39 -43.96
C ASP A 172 22.18 29.72 -45.28
N PRO A 173 22.79 30.91 -45.40
CA PRO A 173 23.58 31.28 -46.57
C PRO A 173 24.69 30.26 -46.88
N MET A 174 24.76 29.82 -48.13
CA MET A 174 25.67 28.75 -48.57
C MET A 174 26.92 29.31 -49.24
N LEU A 175 28.07 28.69 -48.98
CA LEU A 175 29.31 28.96 -49.71
C LEU A 175 29.41 27.99 -50.90
N ARG A 176 29.62 28.54 -52.10
CA ARG A 176 29.88 27.72 -53.31
C ARG A 176 31.38 27.49 -53.45
N ASP A 177 31.79 26.32 -53.93
CA ASP A 177 33.20 26.05 -54.23
C ASP A 177 33.77 27.11 -55.18
N GLY A 178 34.84 27.78 -54.73
CA GLY A 178 35.51 28.87 -55.46
C GLY A 178 34.91 30.28 -55.25
N ALA A 179 33.88 30.47 -54.43
CA ALA A 179 33.33 31.78 -54.10
C ALA A 179 33.92 32.37 -52.81
N LEU A 180 34.18 33.69 -52.78
CA LEU A 180 34.71 34.41 -51.62
C LEU A 180 33.63 34.85 -50.60
N ALA A 181 32.35 34.78 -50.97
CA ALA A 181 31.24 35.21 -50.13
C ALA A 181 30.09 34.19 -50.15
N LYS A 182 29.39 34.06 -49.01
CA LYS A 182 28.17 33.25 -48.89
C LYS A 182 27.05 33.91 -49.68
N ARG A 183 26.30 33.12 -50.44
CA ARG A 183 25.10 33.59 -51.16
C ARG A 183 23.84 33.32 -50.34
N PRO A 184 22.81 34.17 -50.45
CA PRO A 184 21.47 33.86 -49.93
C PRO A 184 21.01 32.48 -50.41
N TRP A 185 20.24 31.77 -49.58
CA TRP A 185 19.80 30.40 -49.85
C TRP A 185 19.05 30.27 -51.16
N GLU A 186 18.14 31.21 -51.46
CA GLU A 186 17.37 31.22 -52.70
C GLU A 186 18.27 31.40 -53.94
N GLU A 187 19.31 32.22 -53.85
CA GLU A 187 20.27 32.40 -54.94
C GLU A 187 21.18 31.17 -55.09
N ALA A 188 21.59 30.55 -53.99
CA ALA A 188 22.47 29.39 -54.02
C ALA A 188 21.78 28.17 -54.67
N LEU A 189 20.48 28.00 -54.42
CA LEU A 189 19.70 26.85 -54.87
C LEU A 189 19.03 27.02 -56.22
N PHE A 190 18.69 28.25 -56.64
CA PHE A 190 17.88 28.46 -57.84
C PHE A 190 18.55 29.32 -58.92
N LEU A 191 19.60 30.10 -58.61
CA LEU A 191 20.26 30.92 -59.62
C LEU A 191 21.07 30.08 -60.62
N SER A 192 20.75 30.23 -61.90
CA SER A 192 21.38 29.56 -63.05
C SER A 192 21.39 28.03 -62.93
N LYS A 193 20.37 27.45 -62.28
CA LYS A 193 20.17 26.00 -62.19
C LYS A 193 19.20 25.53 -63.27
N PRO A 194 19.43 24.36 -63.90
CA PRO A 194 18.45 23.75 -64.80
C PRO A 194 17.08 23.61 -64.13
N ALA A 195 16.01 23.84 -64.88
CA ALA A 195 14.63 23.78 -64.40
C ALA A 195 14.32 22.46 -63.70
N VAL A 196 14.74 21.32 -64.29
CA VAL A 196 14.53 19.99 -63.70
C VAL A 196 15.20 19.84 -62.32
N ALA A 197 16.40 20.41 -62.15
CA ALA A 197 17.12 20.35 -60.87
C ALA A 197 16.45 21.21 -59.79
N SER A 198 15.90 22.36 -60.18
CA SER A 198 15.13 23.24 -59.29
C SER A 198 13.81 22.61 -58.86
N VAL A 199 13.07 22.00 -59.78
CA VAL A 199 11.85 21.24 -59.47
C VAL A 199 12.17 20.07 -58.53
N THR A 200 13.21 19.31 -58.82
CA THR A 200 13.66 18.19 -57.95
C THR A 200 14.01 18.67 -56.53
N MET A 201 14.69 19.81 -56.41
CA MET A 201 15.03 20.38 -55.10
C MET A 201 13.78 20.81 -54.31
N LEU A 202 12.78 21.36 -55.01
CA LEU A 202 11.48 21.69 -54.40
C LEU A 202 10.73 20.44 -53.94
N THR A 203 10.78 19.35 -54.72
CA THR A 203 10.21 18.05 -54.32
C THR A 203 10.95 17.45 -53.12
N LYS A 204 12.27 17.63 -53.04
CA LYS A 204 13.07 17.26 -51.86
C LYS A 204 12.64 18.08 -50.63
N LEU A 205 12.42 19.38 -50.80
CA LEU A 205 11.93 20.24 -49.71
C LEU A 205 10.54 19.81 -49.24
N GLN A 206 9.64 19.44 -50.15
CA GLN A 206 8.36 18.82 -49.79
C GLN A 206 8.54 17.57 -48.92
N ASN A 207 9.53 16.73 -49.23
CA ASN A 207 9.88 15.58 -48.40
C ASN A 207 10.34 15.99 -46.99
N ASP A 208 11.22 16.99 -46.91
CA ASP A 208 11.74 17.48 -45.63
C ASP A 208 10.62 18.02 -44.73
N LEU A 209 9.62 18.69 -45.32
CA LEU A 209 8.47 19.24 -44.59
C LEU A 209 7.59 18.12 -44.01
N LEU A 210 7.27 17.12 -44.84
CA LEU A 210 6.50 15.94 -44.41
C LEU A 210 7.27 15.14 -43.34
N TYR A 211 8.58 15.00 -43.50
CA TYR A 211 9.42 14.35 -42.49
C TYR A 211 9.39 15.12 -41.16
N ALA A 212 9.53 16.45 -41.22
CA ALA A 212 9.50 17.31 -40.03
C ALA A 212 8.15 17.26 -39.30
N GLU A 213 7.06 17.30 -40.06
CA GLU A 213 5.71 17.09 -39.53
C GLU A 213 5.62 15.74 -38.81
N GLY A 214 6.06 14.65 -39.44
CA GLY A 214 6.03 13.31 -38.85
C GLY A 214 6.78 13.21 -37.53
N GLU A 215 7.96 13.81 -37.41
CA GLU A 215 8.71 13.83 -36.14
C GLU A 215 8.00 14.63 -35.05
N VAL A 216 7.35 15.74 -35.41
CA VAL A 216 6.54 16.52 -34.46
C VAL A 216 5.33 15.71 -34.01
N LEU A 217 4.58 15.08 -34.93
CA LEU A 217 3.43 14.24 -34.59
C LEU A 217 3.82 13.09 -33.64
N VAL A 218 4.97 12.43 -33.88
CA VAL A 218 5.51 11.42 -32.96
C VAL A 218 5.85 12.02 -31.60
N ALA A 219 6.45 13.21 -31.54
CA ALA A 219 6.76 13.87 -30.28
C ALA A 219 5.50 14.28 -29.51
N LEU A 220 4.47 14.77 -30.20
CA LEU A 220 3.18 15.11 -29.61
C LEU A 220 2.52 13.86 -29.02
N LEU A 221 2.49 12.73 -29.74
CA LEU A 221 1.99 11.44 -29.23
C LEU A 221 2.73 11.00 -27.96
N ALA A 222 4.07 11.07 -27.96
CA ALA A 222 4.86 10.69 -26.79
C ALA A 222 4.57 11.56 -25.57
N ASN A 223 4.26 12.85 -25.77
CA ASN A 223 3.89 13.76 -24.70
C ASN A 223 2.49 13.48 -24.14
N VAL A 224 1.57 12.91 -24.93
CA VAL A 224 0.28 12.44 -24.39
C VAL A 224 0.51 11.31 -23.38
N ASP A 225 1.44 10.40 -23.63
CA ASP A 225 1.69 9.25 -22.74
C ASP A 225 2.58 9.60 -21.53
N ALA A 226 3.33 10.70 -21.58
CA ALA A 226 4.32 11.07 -20.55
C ALA A 226 3.70 11.45 -19.18
N GLY A 227 2.42 11.82 -19.14
CA GLY A 227 1.71 12.18 -17.91
C GLY A 227 1.10 10.99 -17.14
N ASP A 228 1.13 9.78 -17.68
CA ASP A 228 0.56 8.62 -16.99
C ASP A 228 1.53 8.05 -15.96
N VAL A 229 0.99 7.78 -14.76
CA VAL A 229 1.62 6.91 -13.78
C VAL A 229 1.81 5.55 -14.44
N ARG A 230 3.07 5.14 -14.63
CA ARG A 230 3.37 3.87 -15.29
C ARG A 230 3.03 2.72 -14.35
N VAL A 231 1.87 2.13 -14.57
CA VAL A 231 1.49 0.88 -13.91
C VAL A 231 2.39 -0.22 -14.46
N ASN A 232 3.29 -0.72 -13.63
CA ASN A 232 4.15 -1.84 -14.00
C ASN A 232 3.87 -3.10 -13.18
N GLU A 233 3.12 -2.98 -12.09
CA GLU A 233 2.74 -4.12 -11.27
C GLU A 233 1.29 -4.00 -10.80
N LEU A 234 0.52 -5.07 -10.98
CA LEU A 234 -0.83 -5.20 -10.44
C LEU A 234 -0.79 -6.19 -9.28
N ARG A 235 -1.23 -5.74 -8.09
CA ARG A 235 -1.31 -6.58 -6.90
C ARG A 235 -2.72 -6.56 -6.33
N ALA A 236 -3.23 -7.74 -5.97
CA ALA A 236 -4.46 -7.84 -5.19
C ALA A 236 -4.14 -7.70 -3.70
N PHE A 237 -4.86 -6.81 -3.03
CA PHE A 237 -4.78 -6.62 -1.59
C PHE A 237 -6.11 -7.03 -0.95
N VAL A 238 -6.01 -7.72 0.19
CA VAL A 238 -7.16 -8.10 1.00
C VAL A 238 -7.15 -7.25 2.25
N ILE A 239 -8.20 -6.45 2.45
CA ILE A 239 -8.36 -5.52 3.56
C ILE A 239 -9.45 -6.07 4.48
N PRO A 240 -9.11 -6.88 5.50
CA PRO A 240 -10.09 -7.40 6.44
C PRO A 240 -10.58 -6.32 7.40
N SER A 241 -11.87 -6.38 7.77
CA SER A 241 -12.40 -5.54 8.86
C SER A 241 -11.80 -5.91 10.23
N SER A 242 -11.50 -7.20 10.43
CA SER A 242 -10.69 -7.70 11.55
C SER A 242 -9.91 -8.94 11.13
N ARG A 243 -8.63 -9.02 11.50
CA ARG A 243 -7.79 -10.21 11.28
C ARG A 243 -8.04 -11.33 12.30
N ASN A 244 -8.63 -10.99 13.45
CA ASN A 244 -8.96 -11.93 14.51
C ASN A 244 -10.47 -12.07 14.63
N VAL A 245 -11.00 -13.27 14.41
CA VAL A 245 -12.43 -13.57 14.51
C VAL A 245 -12.67 -14.75 15.45
N MET A 246 -13.75 -14.69 16.23
CA MET A 246 -14.16 -15.81 17.07
C MET A 246 -14.83 -16.90 16.22
N ARG A 247 -14.72 -18.15 16.66
CA ARG A 247 -15.40 -19.29 16.01
C ARG A 247 -16.92 -19.03 15.95
N GLY A 248 -17.48 -19.01 14.73
CA GLY A 248 -18.90 -18.74 14.47
C GLY A 248 -19.24 -17.28 14.18
N ALA A 249 -18.27 -16.35 14.26
CA ALA A 249 -18.42 -14.99 13.75
C ALA A 249 -18.17 -14.95 12.23
N SER A 250 -18.76 -13.96 11.54
CA SER A 250 -18.56 -13.74 10.10
C SER A 250 -17.27 -12.97 9.84
N TYR A 251 -16.39 -13.50 9.00
CA TYR A 251 -15.23 -12.77 8.49
C TYR A 251 -15.62 -11.94 7.26
N ARG A 252 -15.29 -10.65 7.25
CA ARG A 252 -15.53 -9.73 6.13
C ARG A 252 -14.22 -9.07 5.73
N ALA A 253 -13.95 -9.01 4.43
CA ALA A 253 -12.78 -8.35 3.87
C ALA A 253 -13.11 -7.78 2.48
N ASP A 254 -12.57 -6.60 2.20
CA ASP A 254 -12.62 -5.99 0.87
C ASP A 254 -11.40 -6.45 0.07
N ILE A 255 -11.64 -6.90 -1.16
CA ILE A 255 -10.58 -7.34 -2.08
C ILE A 255 -10.44 -6.27 -3.14
N VAL A 256 -9.28 -5.61 -3.16
CA VAL A 256 -8.98 -4.51 -4.08
C VAL A 256 -7.79 -4.85 -4.95
N LEU A 257 -7.87 -4.48 -6.23
CA LEU A 257 -6.72 -4.53 -7.14
C LEU A 257 -6.03 -3.18 -7.11
N ALA A 258 -4.77 -3.14 -6.70
CA ALA A 258 -3.97 -1.94 -6.73
C ALA A 258 -2.95 -2.01 -7.88
N ALA A 259 -2.93 -0.94 -8.65
CA ALA A 259 -1.91 -0.68 -9.65
C ALA A 259 -0.77 0.10 -8.97
N VAL A 260 0.42 -0.48 -8.99
CA VAL A 260 1.62 0.08 -8.36
C VAL A 260 2.65 0.40 -9.44
N ASP A 261 3.24 1.59 -9.35
CA ASP A 261 4.45 1.94 -10.09
C ASP A 261 5.67 1.58 -9.23
N THR A 262 6.48 0.62 -9.69
CA THR A 262 7.72 0.24 -8.99
C THR A 262 8.90 1.17 -9.19
N THR A 263 8.82 2.06 -10.17
CA THR A 263 9.87 3.02 -10.52
C THR A 263 9.70 4.36 -9.83
N GLN A 264 8.47 4.83 -9.64
CA GLN A 264 8.17 6.04 -8.87
C GLN A 264 7.54 5.68 -7.53
N ARG A 265 8.39 5.64 -6.48
CA ARG A 265 7.93 5.40 -5.12
C ARG A 265 7.34 6.68 -4.54
N PRO A 266 6.09 6.67 -4.05
CA PRO A 266 5.51 7.84 -3.44
C PRO A 266 6.14 8.12 -2.07
N ARG A 267 6.03 9.38 -1.62
CA ARG A 267 6.44 9.78 -0.27
C ARG A 267 5.26 9.61 0.67
N VAL A 268 5.44 8.84 1.73
CA VAL A 268 4.38 8.59 2.72
C VAL A 268 4.65 9.41 3.97
N TYR A 269 3.62 10.10 4.44
CA TYR A 269 3.63 10.91 5.65
C TYR A 269 2.58 10.39 6.64
N ILE A 270 2.96 10.26 7.91
CA ILE A 270 2.06 9.86 9.00
C ILE A 270 2.25 10.86 10.13
N ASP A 271 1.14 11.43 10.61
CA ASP A 271 1.14 12.47 11.65
C ASP A 271 2.14 13.63 11.36
N GLY A 272 2.28 13.98 10.08
CA GLY A 272 3.17 15.05 9.60
C GLY A 272 4.65 14.68 9.49
N ARG A 273 5.07 13.46 9.84
CA ARG A 273 6.43 12.97 9.66
C ARG A 273 6.54 12.06 8.44
N ARG A 274 7.60 12.25 7.66
CA ARG A 274 7.91 11.36 6.52
C ARG A 274 8.40 10.01 7.04
N LEU A 275 7.86 8.93 6.47
CA LEU A 275 8.37 7.57 6.70
C LEU A 275 9.77 7.44 6.11
N ASP A 276 10.71 6.96 6.94
CA ASP A 276 12.12 6.77 6.57
C ASP A 276 12.35 5.38 5.96
N ASN A 277 11.55 5.04 4.96
CA ASN A 277 11.76 3.86 4.13
C ASN A 277 11.12 4.01 2.75
N ASP A 278 11.74 3.38 1.75
CA ASP A 278 11.28 3.44 0.35
C ASP A 278 10.16 2.44 0.01
N ARG A 279 9.68 1.68 1.01
CA ARG A 279 8.68 0.61 0.84
C ARG A 279 7.29 0.97 1.39
N GLY A 280 7.16 2.11 2.07
CA GLY A 280 5.91 2.53 2.71
C GLY A 280 5.49 1.63 3.88
N VAL A 281 6.44 1.00 4.56
CA VAL A 281 6.17 0.08 5.69
C VAL A 281 6.10 0.87 6.98
N LEU A 282 4.94 0.86 7.65
CA LEU A 282 4.75 1.45 8.97
C LEU A 282 4.91 0.38 10.05
N GLU A 283 5.84 0.61 10.98
CA GLU A 283 6.02 -0.19 12.20
C GLU A 283 5.77 0.72 13.41
N ILE A 284 4.83 0.33 14.27
CA ILE A 284 4.50 1.03 15.51
C ILE A 284 4.58 0.03 16.65
N ASP A 285 5.38 0.33 17.65
CA ASP A 285 5.47 -0.47 18.88
C ASP A 285 4.22 -0.26 19.74
N ALA A 286 3.52 -1.36 20.02
CA ALA A 286 2.30 -1.38 20.83
C ALA A 286 2.64 -1.40 22.34
N SER A 287 2.64 -0.24 22.98
CA SER A 287 3.02 -0.08 24.40
C SER A 287 1.85 -0.13 25.40
N ALA A 288 0.63 0.13 24.95
CA ALA A 288 -0.57 0.15 25.80
C ALA A 288 -1.73 -0.58 25.12
N THR A 289 -2.63 -1.15 25.92
CA THR A 289 -3.83 -1.84 25.46
C THR A 289 -4.91 -0.82 25.07
N GLY A 290 -5.61 -1.05 23.96
CA GLY A 290 -6.68 -0.15 23.50
C GLY A 290 -6.83 -0.10 21.98
N ALA A 291 -7.73 0.74 21.51
CA ALA A 291 -7.90 1.08 20.10
C ALA A 291 -7.04 2.30 19.75
N PHE A 292 -6.23 2.19 18.70
CA PHE A 292 -5.34 3.24 18.23
C PHE A 292 -5.67 3.56 16.78
N SER A 293 -5.75 4.83 16.44
CA SER A 293 -5.93 5.32 15.07
C SER A 293 -4.68 6.06 14.62
N TYR A 294 -4.40 6.02 13.32
CA TYR A 294 -3.37 6.83 12.69
C TYR A 294 -3.89 7.37 11.36
N SER A 295 -3.42 8.55 11.01
CA SER A 295 -3.78 9.21 9.76
C SER A 295 -2.54 9.75 9.06
N GLY A 296 -2.64 9.90 7.76
CA GLY A 296 -1.51 10.28 6.94
C GLY A 296 -1.92 10.64 5.53
N TYR A 297 -0.90 10.86 4.71
CA TYR A 297 -1.10 11.09 3.28
C TYR A 297 0.06 10.57 2.46
N ILE A 298 -0.24 10.26 1.22
CA ILE A 298 0.72 9.82 0.20
C ILE A 298 0.86 10.94 -0.82
N GLU A 299 2.10 11.36 -1.08
CA GLU A 299 2.44 12.28 -2.16
C GLU A 299 3.04 11.52 -3.33
N LEU A 300 2.42 11.65 -4.50
CA LEU A 300 2.90 11.07 -5.76
C LEU A 300 3.42 12.18 -6.67
N PRO A 301 4.75 12.30 -6.86
CA PRO A 301 5.31 13.21 -7.85
C PRO A 301 5.00 12.69 -9.26
N HIS A 302 4.61 13.59 -10.14
CA HIS A 302 4.35 13.33 -11.56
C HIS A 302 5.56 13.77 -12.39
N HIS A 303 5.67 13.24 -13.61
CA HIS A 303 6.75 13.60 -14.54
C HIS A 303 6.72 15.06 -14.99
N ASP A 304 5.54 15.70 -14.93
CA ASP A 304 5.35 17.13 -15.21
C ASP A 304 5.81 18.05 -14.07
N GLY A 305 6.29 17.48 -12.95
CA GLY A 305 6.75 18.21 -11.78
C GLY A 305 5.63 18.55 -10.78
N THR A 306 4.37 18.21 -11.08
CA THR A 306 3.26 18.35 -10.15
C THR A 306 3.24 17.19 -9.13
N VAL A 307 2.51 17.36 -8.02
CA VAL A 307 2.38 16.34 -6.97
C VAL A 307 0.91 16.16 -6.66
N THR A 308 0.41 14.93 -6.67
CA THR A 308 -0.92 14.61 -6.13
C THR A 308 -0.81 14.08 -4.71
N ARG A 309 -1.80 14.43 -3.90
CA ARG A 309 -1.89 14.01 -2.50
C ARG A 309 -3.14 13.15 -2.29
N HIS A 310 -2.96 12.03 -1.60
CA HIS A 310 -4.04 11.13 -1.20
C HIS A 310 -3.99 10.91 0.32
N ASP A 311 -5.00 11.39 1.04
CA ASP A 311 -5.12 11.22 2.48
C ASP A 311 -5.67 9.82 2.82
N PHE A 312 -5.27 9.27 3.97
CA PHE A 312 -5.76 8.01 4.50
C PHE A 312 -5.88 8.05 6.03
N GLU A 313 -6.78 7.22 6.56
CA GLU A 313 -6.99 6.99 7.98
C GLU A 313 -7.20 5.49 8.22
N SER A 314 -6.62 4.96 9.30
CA SER A 314 -6.78 3.56 9.68
C SER A 314 -6.61 3.38 11.18
N SER A 315 -6.96 2.20 11.69
CA SER A 315 -6.88 1.88 13.12
C SER A 315 -6.40 0.46 13.36
N TYR A 316 -5.80 0.24 14.53
CA TYR A 316 -5.39 -1.06 15.02
C TYR A 316 -5.73 -1.21 16.51
N ASN A 317 -5.95 -2.44 16.95
CA ASN A 317 -6.27 -2.77 18.34
C ASN A 317 -5.11 -3.52 18.99
N VAL A 318 -4.71 -3.08 20.16
CA VAL A 318 -3.73 -3.75 21.01
C VAL A 318 -4.47 -4.42 22.15
N ILE A 319 -4.26 -5.73 22.29
CA ILE A 319 -4.85 -6.56 23.35
C ILE A 319 -3.75 -7.06 24.28
N GLU A 320 -4.06 -7.20 25.57
CA GLU A 320 -3.13 -7.83 26.51
C GLU A 320 -2.92 -9.31 26.14
N PRO A 321 -1.68 -9.83 26.27
CA PRO A 321 -1.42 -11.25 26.11
C PRO A 321 -2.14 -12.03 27.21
N GLY A 322 -3.21 -12.75 26.85
CA GLY A 322 -3.94 -13.62 27.77
C GLY A 322 -3.46 -15.06 27.66
N ALA A 323 -3.03 -15.67 28.77
CA ALA A 323 -2.82 -17.11 28.89
C ALA A 323 -3.62 -17.66 30.07
N THR A 324 -4.46 -18.65 29.84
CA THR A 324 -5.22 -19.31 30.91
C THR A 324 -4.42 -20.49 31.45
N VAL A 325 -3.85 -20.34 32.65
CA VAL A 325 -3.22 -21.44 33.39
C VAL A 325 -4.15 -21.87 34.50
N SER A 326 -4.82 -23.02 34.33
CA SER A 326 -5.74 -23.56 35.32
C SER A 326 -5.26 -24.93 35.82
N ALA A 327 -5.16 -25.11 37.13
CA ALA A 327 -4.92 -26.41 37.74
C ALA A 327 -6.19 -27.27 37.69
N LYS A 328 -6.18 -28.36 36.91
CA LYS A 328 -7.37 -29.22 36.69
C LYS A 328 -7.95 -29.80 37.99
N MET A 329 -7.13 -30.00 39.02
CA MET A 329 -7.58 -30.52 40.34
C MET A 329 -8.23 -29.45 41.22
N MET A 330 -8.17 -28.16 40.85
CA MET A 330 -8.76 -27.05 41.60
C MET A 330 -10.21 -26.74 41.19
N ASN A 331 -10.79 -27.49 40.24
CA ASN A 331 -12.18 -27.33 39.82
C ASN A 331 -13.14 -27.92 40.87
N VAL A 332 -13.10 -27.40 42.09
CA VAL A 332 -13.89 -27.84 43.24
C VAL A 332 -14.65 -26.65 43.82
N LEU A 333 -15.93 -26.83 44.13
CA LEU A 333 -16.71 -25.89 44.93
C LEU A 333 -17.12 -26.55 46.24
N TYR A 334 -17.05 -25.81 47.34
CA TYR A 334 -17.47 -26.30 48.65
C TYR A 334 -18.92 -25.90 48.92
N ALA A 335 -19.75 -26.88 49.28
CA ALA A 335 -21.10 -26.61 49.75
C ALA A 335 -21.10 -25.92 51.12
N GLY A 336 -22.09 -25.06 51.35
CA GLY A 336 -22.27 -24.35 52.62
C GLY A 336 -21.46 -23.06 52.80
N ILE A 337 -20.63 -22.68 51.82
CA ILE A 337 -19.89 -21.40 51.82
C ILE A 337 -19.95 -20.70 50.46
N ASP A 338 -19.53 -19.44 50.45
CA ASP A 338 -19.41 -18.61 49.26
C ASP A 338 -18.12 -18.97 48.52
N ASN A 339 -18.23 -19.40 47.27
CA ASN A 339 -17.07 -19.73 46.43
C ASN A 339 -16.89 -18.63 45.38
N PRO A 340 -15.91 -17.72 45.52
CA PRO A 340 -15.65 -16.67 44.53
C PRO A 340 -15.03 -17.25 43.25
N LEU A 341 -15.52 -16.78 42.10
CA LEU A 341 -15.11 -17.17 40.76
C LEU A 341 -14.81 -15.93 39.91
N GLY A 342 -13.62 -15.89 39.32
CA GLY A 342 -13.26 -14.92 38.28
C GLY A 342 -13.69 -15.41 36.90
N ILE A 343 -14.66 -14.74 36.28
CA ILE A 343 -15.13 -15.05 34.92
C ILE A 343 -14.85 -13.86 34.02
N SER A 344 -13.95 -14.05 33.06
CA SER A 344 -13.63 -13.06 32.02
C SER A 344 -13.64 -13.72 30.64
N VAL A 345 -14.06 -12.96 29.64
CA VAL A 345 -14.07 -13.38 28.23
C VAL A 345 -13.19 -12.40 27.47
N PRO A 346 -12.07 -12.85 26.88
CA PRO A 346 -11.17 -11.96 26.15
C PRO A 346 -11.91 -11.18 25.05
N GLY A 347 -11.73 -9.86 25.02
CA GLY A 347 -12.34 -8.98 24.03
C GLY A 347 -13.82 -8.64 24.28
N VAL A 348 -14.42 -9.05 25.40
CA VAL A 348 -15.81 -8.72 25.75
C VAL A 348 -15.84 -7.94 27.07
N PRO A 349 -16.49 -6.76 27.13
CA PRO A 349 -16.69 -6.03 28.38
C PRO A 349 -17.40 -6.88 29.44
N GLN A 350 -16.99 -6.77 30.70
CA GLN A 350 -17.51 -7.62 31.77
C GLN A 350 -19.03 -7.45 32.02
N SER A 351 -19.58 -6.28 31.67
CA SER A 351 -21.03 -5.99 31.68
C SER A 351 -21.82 -6.82 30.66
N SER A 352 -21.19 -7.21 29.55
CA SER A 352 -21.78 -8.03 28.48
C SER A 352 -21.58 -9.53 28.70
N VAL A 353 -20.97 -9.93 29.82
CA VAL A 353 -20.78 -11.33 30.22
C VAL A 353 -21.85 -11.72 31.23
N SER A 354 -22.54 -12.83 30.97
CA SER A 354 -23.50 -13.44 31.90
C SER A 354 -23.21 -14.92 32.09
N ALA A 355 -23.39 -15.41 33.30
CA ALA A 355 -23.10 -16.79 33.66
C ALA A 355 -24.26 -17.40 34.45
N THR A 356 -24.49 -18.69 34.26
CA THR A 356 -25.51 -19.47 34.96
C THR A 356 -24.92 -20.78 35.47
N MET A 357 -25.52 -21.35 36.52
CA MET A 357 -25.06 -22.60 37.14
C MET A 357 -26.21 -23.59 37.34
N THR A 358 -25.95 -24.89 37.15
CA THR A 358 -26.98 -25.95 37.25
C THR A 358 -27.22 -26.48 38.68
N ASN A 359 -26.20 -26.48 39.55
CA ASN A 359 -26.27 -27.03 40.91
C ASN A 359 -25.99 -25.92 41.93
N GLY A 360 -27.05 -25.27 42.42
CA GLY A 360 -26.99 -24.14 43.34
C GLY A 360 -27.24 -22.79 42.67
N SER A 361 -26.78 -21.71 43.31
CA SER A 361 -26.93 -20.34 42.82
C SER A 361 -25.59 -19.71 42.43
N LEU A 362 -25.59 -18.93 41.35
CA LEU A 362 -24.46 -18.12 40.92
C LEU A 362 -24.90 -16.66 40.82
N SER A 363 -24.29 -15.77 41.62
CA SER A 363 -24.64 -14.35 41.69
C SER A 363 -23.42 -13.47 41.45
N ARG A 364 -23.59 -12.40 40.68
CA ARG A 364 -22.53 -11.42 40.44
C ARG A 364 -22.37 -10.48 41.64
N HIS A 365 -21.14 -10.23 42.06
CA HIS A 365 -20.78 -9.31 43.12
C HIS A 365 -19.57 -8.46 42.69
N GLY A 366 -19.86 -7.30 42.07
CA GLY A 366 -18.83 -6.49 41.40
C GLY A 366 -18.21 -7.22 40.20
N ASP A 367 -16.89 -7.35 40.21
CA ASP A 367 -16.10 -8.01 39.16
C ASP A 367 -15.96 -9.54 39.38
N GLU A 368 -16.52 -10.07 40.47
CA GLU A 368 -16.49 -11.48 40.80
C GLU A 368 -17.89 -12.12 40.74
N TRP A 369 -17.90 -13.44 40.68
CA TRP A 369 -19.11 -14.24 40.79
C TRP A 369 -19.04 -15.13 42.03
N ILE A 370 -20.10 -15.15 42.83
CA ILE A 370 -20.19 -16.01 44.01
C ILE A 370 -21.04 -17.23 43.67
N ALA A 371 -20.43 -18.41 43.74
CA ALA A 371 -21.11 -19.69 43.57
C ALA A 371 -21.43 -20.31 44.94
N ARG A 372 -22.69 -20.71 45.13
CA ARG A 372 -23.17 -21.49 46.28
C ARG A 372 -23.79 -22.78 45.77
N PRO A 373 -23.08 -23.92 45.84
CA PRO A 373 -23.62 -25.19 45.39
C PRO A 373 -24.48 -25.86 46.47
N ASP A 374 -25.55 -26.54 46.04
CA ASP A 374 -26.51 -27.18 46.96
C ASP A 374 -26.23 -28.68 47.14
N ARG A 375 -26.11 -29.43 46.03
CA ARG A 375 -26.00 -30.89 46.04
C ARG A 375 -24.55 -31.34 46.06
N ILE A 376 -24.11 -31.92 47.17
CA ILE A 376 -22.77 -32.48 47.34
C ILE A 376 -22.62 -33.76 46.50
N GLY A 377 -21.49 -33.92 45.81
CA GLY A 377 -21.20 -35.11 45.00
C GLY A 377 -21.69 -35.03 43.54
N GLU A 378 -22.58 -34.08 43.22
CA GLU A 378 -22.99 -33.77 41.85
C GLU A 378 -22.19 -32.58 41.29
N PRO A 379 -21.73 -32.63 40.03
CA PRO A 379 -20.99 -31.52 39.45
C PRO A 379 -21.89 -30.29 39.26
N ALA A 380 -21.38 -29.11 39.57
CA ALA A 380 -21.97 -27.82 39.23
C ALA A 380 -21.39 -27.34 37.90
N VAL A 381 -22.23 -27.23 36.87
CA VAL A 381 -21.80 -26.76 35.55
C VAL A 381 -22.07 -25.27 35.46
N VAL A 382 -21.01 -24.48 35.26
CA VAL A 382 -21.07 -23.05 35.00
C VAL A 382 -21.03 -22.82 33.49
N THR A 383 -22.09 -22.23 32.96
CA THR A 383 -22.21 -21.87 31.54
C THR A 383 -22.05 -20.37 31.40
N VAL A 384 -21.10 -19.94 30.57
CA VAL A 384 -20.81 -18.53 30.33
C VAL A 384 -21.33 -18.15 28.95
N THR A 385 -22.08 -17.06 28.89
CA THR A 385 -22.61 -16.47 27.67
C THR A 385 -22.16 -15.01 27.57
N ALA A 386 -21.80 -14.59 26.36
CA ALA A 386 -21.35 -13.24 26.06
C ALA A 386 -22.19 -12.67 24.93
N ASP A 387 -22.49 -11.38 24.99
CA ASP A 387 -23.02 -10.64 23.84
C ASP A 387 -21.86 -10.23 22.92
N ILE A 388 -21.87 -10.77 21.70
CA ILE A 388 -20.85 -10.50 20.69
C ILE A 388 -21.59 -10.01 19.45
N ASP A 389 -21.35 -8.76 19.07
CA ASP A 389 -21.97 -8.09 17.91
C ASP A 389 -23.51 -8.13 17.92
N GLY A 390 -24.13 -8.01 19.10
CA GLY A 390 -25.59 -7.99 19.30
C GLY A 390 -26.25 -9.37 19.34
N SER A 391 -25.46 -10.45 19.32
CA SER A 391 -25.92 -11.83 19.46
C SER A 391 -25.36 -12.44 20.74
N ARG A 392 -26.22 -12.83 21.68
CA ARG A 392 -25.82 -13.66 22.83
C ARG A 392 -25.39 -15.04 22.35
N ARG A 393 -24.17 -15.44 22.72
CA ARG A 393 -23.62 -16.77 22.40
C ARG A 393 -22.97 -17.39 23.62
N GLN A 394 -23.08 -18.71 23.72
CA GLN A 394 -22.34 -19.47 24.72
C GLN A 394 -20.87 -19.53 24.34
N VAL A 395 -20.01 -19.07 25.24
CA VAL A 395 -18.56 -18.98 25.05
C VAL A 395 -17.82 -20.10 25.78
N ALA A 396 -18.31 -20.53 26.94
CA ALA A 396 -17.68 -21.61 27.71
C ALA A 396 -18.70 -22.41 28.53
N SER A 397 -18.32 -23.64 28.88
CA SER A 397 -19.02 -24.48 29.84
C SER A 397 -18.00 -25.25 30.66
N THR A 398 -17.95 -25.00 31.97
CA THR A 398 -16.96 -25.59 32.88
C THR A 398 -17.68 -26.32 34.01
N GLY A 399 -17.33 -27.59 34.22
CA GLY A 399 -17.83 -28.40 35.34
C GLY A 399 -16.93 -28.30 36.56
N PHE A 400 -17.52 -27.99 37.71
CA PHE A 400 -16.87 -28.02 39.02
C PHE A 400 -17.41 -29.19 39.84
N MET A 401 -16.54 -29.91 40.52
CA MET A 401 -16.95 -30.97 41.44
C MET A 401 -17.40 -30.35 42.76
N VAL A 402 -18.63 -30.62 43.21
CA VAL A 402 -19.10 -30.13 44.51
C VAL A 402 -18.66 -31.08 45.61
N ARG A 403 -17.89 -30.57 46.56
CA ARG A 403 -17.42 -31.32 47.73
C ARG A 403 -18.00 -30.73 49.01
N ARG A 404 -18.14 -31.60 50.02
CA ARG A 404 -18.33 -31.14 51.41
C ARG A 404 -17.08 -30.42 51.89
N LEU A 405 -17.25 -29.47 52.80
CA LEU A 405 -16.13 -28.86 53.50
C LEU A 405 -15.25 -29.97 54.15
N PRO A 406 -13.93 -29.80 54.24
CA PRO A 406 -13.06 -30.68 55.04
C PRO A 406 -13.55 -30.81 56.49
N ASP A 407 -13.17 -31.88 57.19
CA ASP A 407 -13.52 -32.02 58.60
C ASP A 407 -12.72 -31.02 59.45
N PRO A 408 -13.36 -30.31 60.39
CA PRO A 408 -12.67 -29.33 61.21
C PRO A 408 -11.83 -30.01 62.30
N ALA A 409 -10.86 -29.27 62.84
CA ALA A 409 -10.11 -29.70 64.01
C ALA A 409 -10.69 -29.05 65.29
N PRO A 410 -10.83 -29.79 66.40
CA PRO A 410 -11.15 -29.18 67.69
C PRO A 410 -9.99 -28.33 68.19
N TYR A 411 -10.31 -27.26 68.90
CA TYR A 411 -9.34 -26.47 69.62
C TYR A 411 -9.94 -25.87 70.89
N ILE A 412 -9.07 -25.42 71.79
CA ILE A 412 -9.43 -24.64 72.96
C ILE A 412 -8.89 -23.22 72.78
N THR A 413 -9.73 -22.21 72.95
CA THR A 413 -9.29 -20.81 72.97
C THR A 413 -8.57 -20.53 74.29
N ILE A 414 -7.26 -20.25 74.24
CA ILE A 414 -6.43 -19.91 75.40
C ILE A 414 -5.85 -18.51 75.26
N ILE A 415 -5.49 -17.89 76.38
CA ILE A 415 -4.79 -16.60 76.41
C ILE A 415 -3.30 -16.88 76.60
N ASP A 416 -2.47 -16.44 75.66
CA ASP A 416 -1.01 -16.57 75.73
C ASP A 416 -0.39 -15.62 76.78
N GLN A 417 0.94 -15.71 76.97
CA GLN A 417 1.66 -14.85 77.92
C GLN A 417 1.63 -13.36 77.55
N ALA A 418 1.32 -13.03 76.29
CA ALA A 418 1.21 -11.67 75.78
C ALA A 418 -0.23 -11.12 75.81
N GLY A 419 -1.21 -11.92 76.28
CA GLY A 419 -2.61 -11.52 76.37
C GLY A 419 -3.44 -11.81 75.11
N ASN A 420 -2.88 -12.47 74.10
CA ASN A 420 -3.59 -12.77 72.85
C ASN A 420 -4.39 -14.07 72.94
N LYS A 421 -5.54 -14.12 72.28
CA LYS A 421 -6.33 -15.35 72.13
C LYS A 421 -5.69 -16.23 71.04
N VAL A 422 -5.32 -17.46 71.39
CA VAL A 422 -4.73 -18.43 70.46
C VAL A 422 -5.50 -19.75 70.49
N ARG A 423 -5.57 -20.42 69.34
CA ARG A 423 -6.23 -21.73 69.17
C ARG A 423 -5.28 -22.85 69.61
N TYR A 424 -5.50 -23.46 70.78
CA TYR A 424 -4.74 -24.63 71.25
C TYR A 424 -5.29 -25.90 70.60
N ARG A 425 -4.48 -26.60 69.79
CA ARG A 425 -4.86 -27.78 69.01
C ARG A 425 -4.30 -29.11 69.56
N GLY A 426 -3.90 -29.13 70.84
CA GLY A 426 -3.33 -30.32 71.49
C GLY A 426 -1.81 -30.48 71.35
N SER A 427 -1.30 -31.62 71.83
CA SER A 427 0.10 -32.10 71.75
C SER A 427 1.16 -31.28 72.48
N LYS A 428 0.92 -30.00 72.78
CA LYS A 428 1.79 -29.14 73.60
C LYS A 428 1.26 -29.07 75.04
N PRO A 429 2.11 -28.97 76.07
CA PRO A 429 1.64 -28.77 77.44
C PRO A 429 0.89 -27.44 77.58
N ILE A 430 -0.31 -27.45 78.17
CA ILE A 430 -1.13 -26.28 78.52
C ILE A 430 -1.03 -26.03 80.03
N ALA A 431 -0.84 -24.77 80.44
CA ALA A 431 -0.82 -24.45 81.87
C ALA A 431 -2.19 -24.73 82.49
N LYS A 432 -2.21 -25.35 83.68
CA LYS A 432 -3.46 -25.66 84.37
C LYS A 432 -4.37 -24.44 84.57
N SER A 433 -3.80 -23.26 84.80
CA SER A 433 -4.55 -22.00 84.90
C SER A 433 -5.27 -21.62 83.59
N GLN A 434 -4.62 -21.77 82.44
CA GLN A 434 -5.20 -21.51 81.12
C GLN A 434 -6.32 -22.52 80.80
N LEU A 435 -6.13 -23.80 81.15
CA LEU A 435 -7.17 -24.81 81.01
C LEU A 435 -8.40 -24.50 81.87
N MET A 436 -8.21 -24.02 83.10
CA MET A 436 -9.32 -23.65 84.00
C MET A 436 -10.06 -22.39 83.54
N GLN A 437 -9.43 -21.52 82.76
CA GLN A 437 -10.05 -20.32 82.15
C GLN A 437 -10.81 -20.64 80.85
N ALA A 438 -10.45 -21.73 80.18
CA ALA A 438 -11.13 -22.16 78.97
C ALA A 438 -12.60 -22.49 79.25
N GLN A 439 -13.50 -21.94 78.44
CA GLN A 439 -14.94 -22.15 78.62
C GLN A 439 -15.39 -23.51 78.09
N GLY A 440 -14.75 -24.00 77.04
CA GLY A 440 -15.19 -25.15 76.28
C GLY A 440 -14.27 -25.49 75.12
N VAL A 441 -14.83 -26.25 74.17
CA VAL A 441 -14.15 -26.70 72.95
C VAL A 441 -14.84 -26.04 71.76
N GLU A 442 -14.05 -25.51 70.84
CA GLU A 442 -14.47 -24.95 69.57
C GLU A 442 -13.92 -25.83 68.43
N ALA A 443 -14.46 -25.67 67.21
CA ALA A 443 -13.98 -26.40 66.04
C ALA A 443 -13.90 -25.47 64.84
N ALA A 444 -12.81 -25.55 64.08
CA ALA A 444 -12.66 -24.80 62.83
C ALA A 444 -11.78 -25.57 61.85
N ILE A 445 -11.97 -25.29 60.56
CA ILE A 445 -10.96 -25.55 59.54
C ILE A 445 -10.03 -24.35 59.55
N ASP A 446 -8.73 -24.60 59.65
CA ASP A 446 -7.71 -23.56 59.72
C ASP A 446 -6.45 -24.08 59.01
N ASP A 447 -6.51 -24.03 57.68
CA ASP A 447 -5.48 -24.55 56.76
C ASP A 447 -4.97 -23.48 55.79
N ASN A 448 -4.79 -22.23 56.26
CA ASN A 448 -4.34 -21.04 55.51
C ASN A 448 -5.18 -20.62 54.29
N LEU A 449 -5.95 -21.52 53.69
CA LEU A 449 -6.81 -21.33 52.52
C LEU A 449 -8.29 -21.22 52.93
N LEU A 450 -8.69 -21.91 54.00
CA LEU A 450 -10.05 -21.91 54.53
C LEU A 450 -9.98 -21.63 56.04
N ASP A 451 -10.69 -20.60 56.49
CA ASP A 451 -10.98 -20.31 57.91
C ASP A 451 -12.49 -20.36 58.12
N VAL A 452 -13.01 -21.55 58.40
CA VAL A 452 -14.45 -21.80 58.54
C VAL A 452 -14.73 -22.32 59.93
N ASN A 453 -15.53 -21.57 60.68
CA ASN A 453 -15.93 -21.93 62.04
C ASN A 453 -17.07 -22.96 62.04
N TYR A 454 -16.97 -23.93 62.93
CA TYR A 454 -17.98 -24.95 63.18
C TYR A 454 -18.54 -24.78 64.58
N ARG A 455 -19.84 -25.06 64.73
CA ARG A 455 -20.50 -25.02 66.03
C ARG A 455 -20.41 -26.39 66.69
N VAL A 456 -19.70 -26.48 67.82
CA VAL A 456 -19.64 -27.71 68.63
C VAL A 456 -20.99 -27.93 69.33
N LEU A 457 -21.53 -29.15 69.19
CA LEU A 457 -22.78 -29.60 69.79
C LEU A 457 -22.55 -30.29 71.14
N GLY A 458 -21.45 -31.01 71.28
CA GLY A 458 -21.11 -31.76 72.49
C GLY A 458 -19.79 -32.51 72.35
N PHE A 459 -19.19 -32.89 73.47
CA PHE A 459 -17.97 -33.70 73.52
C PHE A 459 -17.89 -34.47 74.84
N GLU A 460 -16.96 -35.42 74.92
CA GLU A 460 -16.61 -36.12 76.14
C GLU A 460 -15.13 -35.87 76.46
N THR A 461 -14.79 -35.81 77.74
CA THR A 461 -13.39 -35.82 78.20
C THR A 461 -13.10 -37.16 78.84
N LEU A 462 -12.05 -37.82 78.37
CA LEU A 462 -11.58 -39.10 78.88
C LEU A 462 -10.38 -38.88 79.79
N PHE A 463 -10.59 -39.06 81.09
CA PHE A 463 -9.52 -39.05 82.09
C PHE A 463 -9.09 -40.48 82.44
N PHE A 464 -7.91 -40.62 83.06
CA PHE A 464 -7.43 -41.89 83.59
C PHE A 464 -7.18 -41.77 85.09
N ASP A 465 -7.74 -42.69 85.87
CA ASP A 465 -7.46 -42.79 87.30
C ASP A 465 -6.07 -43.39 87.57
N SER A 466 -5.69 -43.52 88.84
CA SER A 466 -4.41 -44.12 89.23
C SER A 466 -4.30 -45.63 88.94
N MET A 467 -5.43 -46.30 88.67
CA MET A 467 -5.51 -47.73 88.31
C MET A 467 -5.53 -47.93 86.78
N GLY A 468 -5.54 -46.84 85.99
CA GLY A 468 -5.57 -46.87 84.54
C GLY A 468 -6.98 -47.01 83.94
N ASN A 469 -8.04 -46.92 84.74
CA ASN A 469 -9.40 -46.96 84.23
C ASN A 469 -9.76 -45.65 83.55
N ALA A 470 -10.43 -45.74 82.40
CA ALA A 470 -10.89 -44.59 81.65
C ALA A 470 -12.21 -44.06 82.24
N MET A 471 -12.23 -42.79 82.63
CA MET A 471 -13.39 -42.09 83.18
C MET A 471 -13.92 -41.08 82.15
N PRO A 472 -14.94 -41.44 81.35
CA PRO A 472 -15.56 -40.51 80.42
C PRO A 472 -16.51 -39.56 81.17
N GLU A 473 -16.33 -38.26 80.96
CA GLU A 473 -17.21 -37.21 81.48
C GLU A 473 -17.81 -36.41 80.33
N LEU A 474 -19.14 -36.30 80.31
CA LEU A 474 -19.90 -35.56 79.28
C LEU A 474 -19.79 -34.04 79.49
N SER A 475 -19.73 -33.31 78.37
CA SER A 475 -19.74 -31.85 78.34
C SER A 475 -21.15 -31.26 78.52
N ASP A 476 -21.21 -29.95 78.76
CA ASP A 476 -22.44 -29.16 78.72
C ASP A 476 -22.52 -28.43 77.37
N GLY A 477 -22.96 -29.16 76.33
CA GLY A 477 -22.91 -28.71 74.95
C GLY A 477 -21.48 -28.37 74.52
N PRO A 478 -21.19 -27.16 73.98
CA PRO A 478 -19.83 -26.75 73.64
C PRO A 478 -18.96 -26.39 74.85
N ARG A 479 -19.50 -26.37 76.08
CA ARG A 479 -18.80 -25.92 77.29
C ARG A 479 -18.37 -27.07 78.18
N PHE A 480 -17.32 -26.86 78.97
CA PHE A 480 -16.92 -27.83 79.98
C PHE A 480 -17.95 -27.91 81.11
N SER A 481 -18.38 -29.12 81.47
CA SER A 481 -19.31 -29.35 82.57
C SER A 481 -18.62 -29.19 83.94
N SER A 482 -19.41 -29.03 85.01
CA SER A 482 -18.88 -28.91 86.38
C SER A 482 -18.03 -30.12 86.79
N ARG A 483 -18.38 -31.33 86.33
CA ARG A 483 -17.61 -32.56 86.59
C ARG A 483 -16.26 -32.55 85.88
N GLN A 484 -16.23 -32.15 84.62
CA GLN A 484 -14.99 -32.00 83.85
C GLN A 484 -14.05 -30.97 84.48
N ARG A 485 -14.59 -29.82 84.92
CA ARG A 485 -13.80 -28.80 85.63
C ARG A 485 -13.24 -29.29 86.95
N GLU A 486 -13.99 -30.10 87.70
CA GLU A 486 -13.50 -30.70 88.94
C GLU A 486 -12.41 -31.75 88.66
N ALA A 487 -12.55 -32.53 87.58
CA ALA A 487 -11.50 -33.43 87.12
C ALA A 487 -10.22 -32.67 86.72
N PHE A 488 -10.33 -31.53 86.02
CA PHE A 488 -9.18 -30.68 85.69
C PHE A 488 -8.44 -30.20 86.94
N LYS A 489 -9.13 -29.85 88.03
CA LYS A 489 -8.50 -29.47 89.30
C LYS A 489 -7.69 -30.60 89.93
N ARG A 490 -8.06 -31.86 89.69
CA ARG A 490 -7.36 -33.04 90.24
C ARG A 490 -6.15 -33.47 89.40
N LEU A 491 -6.07 -33.04 88.14
CA LEU A 491 -4.93 -33.36 87.27
C LEU A 491 -3.64 -32.70 87.78
N SER A 492 -2.58 -33.51 87.90
CA SER A 492 -1.22 -33.06 88.19
C SER A 492 -0.44 -32.80 86.89
N ARG A 493 0.68 -32.08 87.02
CA ARG A 493 1.60 -31.81 85.92
C ARG A 493 2.03 -33.11 85.22
N GLY A 494 2.03 -33.09 83.89
CA GLY A 494 2.36 -34.21 83.02
C GLY A 494 1.22 -35.19 82.75
N LYS A 495 0.08 -35.09 83.45
CA LYS A 495 -1.09 -35.92 83.18
C LYS A 495 -1.79 -35.49 81.89
N ARG A 496 -2.39 -36.48 81.24
CA ARG A 496 -3.02 -36.37 79.92
C ARG A 496 -4.50 -36.72 80.05
N PHE A 497 -5.31 -36.04 79.27
CA PHE A 497 -6.69 -36.43 79.02
C PHE A 497 -7.01 -36.21 77.55
N PHE A 498 -8.04 -36.90 77.06
CA PHE A 498 -8.47 -36.77 75.68
C PHE A 498 -9.82 -36.08 75.64
N ILE A 499 -9.99 -35.16 74.70
CA ILE A 499 -11.29 -34.68 74.27
C ILE A 499 -11.70 -35.55 73.09
N SER A 500 -12.75 -36.33 73.26
CA SER A 500 -13.21 -37.34 72.30
C SER A 500 -14.71 -37.19 72.01
N ARG A 501 -15.19 -37.89 70.96
CA ARG A 501 -16.59 -37.84 70.51
C ARG A 501 -17.11 -36.41 70.36
N VAL A 502 -16.27 -35.54 69.82
CA VAL A 502 -16.64 -34.15 69.61
C VAL A 502 -17.56 -34.11 68.39
N ARG A 503 -18.77 -33.61 68.59
CA ARG A 503 -19.78 -33.45 67.55
C ARG A 503 -19.86 -31.99 67.16
N ALA A 504 -19.74 -31.67 65.88
CA ALA A 504 -19.79 -30.31 65.38
C ALA A 504 -20.66 -30.21 64.13
N VAL A 505 -21.30 -29.07 63.93
CA VAL A 505 -22.09 -28.75 62.74
C VAL A 505 -21.47 -27.58 61.99
N GLY A 506 -21.24 -27.76 60.69
CA GLY A 506 -20.70 -26.73 59.81
C GLY A 506 -21.77 -25.80 59.26
N PRO A 507 -21.37 -24.75 58.51
CA PRO A 507 -22.31 -23.89 57.80
C PRO A 507 -23.04 -24.62 56.66
N ASP A 508 -22.54 -25.80 56.25
CA ASP A 508 -23.23 -26.75 55.36
C ASP A 508 -24.39 -27.50 56.04
N GLY A 509 -24.60 -27.32 57.35
CA GLY A 509 -25.70 -27.91 58.11
C GLY A 509 -25.52 -29.40 58.45
N VAL A 510 -24.37 -29.99 58.14
CA VAL A 510 -24.08 -31.42 58.36
C VAL A 510 -23.39 -31.62 59.72
N GLU A 511 -23.94 -32.49 60.56
CA GLU A 511 -23.31 -32.92 61.82
C GLU A 511 -22.17 -33.91 61.54
N ARG A 512 -21.04 -33.74 62.27
CA ARG A 512 -19.82 -34.50 62.07
C ARG A 512 -19.20 -34.89 63.40
N ASP A 513 -18.69 -36.12 63.46
CA ASP A 513 -17.78 -36.57 64.51
C ASP A 513 -16.36 -36.17 64.11
N ILE A 514 -15.72 -35.36 64.94
CA ILE A 514 -14.38 -34.84 64.67
C ILE A 514 -13.32 -35.59 65.48
N SER A 515 -12.10 -35.63 64.93
CA SER A 515 -10.99 -36.37 65.52
C SER A 515 -10.70 -35.94 66.96
N PRO A 516 -10.34 -36.87 67.86
CA PRO A 516 -10.05 -36.54 69.25
C PRO A 516 -8.80 -35.68 69.39
N MET A 517 -8.75 -34.88 70.45
CA MET A 517 -7.60 -34.04 70.79
C MET A 517 -6.98 -34.47 72.12
N GLU A 518 -5.67 -34.64 72.14
CA GLU A 518 -4.90 -34.87 73.36
C GLU A 518 -4.56 -33.55 74.05
N VAL A 519 -4.76 -33.49 75.36
CA VAL A 519 -4.39 -32.34 76.19
C VAL A 519 -3.44 -32.80 77.30
N ILE A 520 -2.30 -32.11 77.42
CA ILE A 520 -1.26 -32.40 78.41
C ILE A 520 -1.20 -31.24 79.42
N VAL A 521 -1.43 -31.50 80.70
CA VAL A 521 -1.37 -30.46 81.74
C VAL A 521 0.08 -30.17 82.12
N ASN A 522 0.48 -28.89 82.11
CA ASN A 522 1.77 -28.42 82.63
C ASN A 522 1.63 -27.82 84.03
#